data_AF-A0A7S4P3E2-F1
#
_entry.id   AF-A0A7S4P3E2-F1
#
_cell.length_a   1.000
_cell.length_b   1.000
_cell.length_c   1.000
_cell.angle_alpha   90.00
_cell.angle_beta   90.00
_cell.angle_gamma   90.00
#
_symmetry.space_group_name_H-M   'P 1'
#
loop_
_entity.id
_entity.type
_entity.pdbx_description
1 polymer ?
#
loop_
_entity_poly.entity_id
_entity_poly.type
_entity_poly.pdbx_seq_one_letter_code
_entity_poly.pdbx_strand_id
1 'polypeptide(L)'
;LSLPSFLLIVPPPVPQPTHSADPTPHLSSLISLSPSSSSLSPLSFSLHPLYKNYCSETDGEREGEGETKRKGLKIKGKEMKENRVVLIDVMPLVFRSFHGVDSEVNTEGPDRSRLYALIKQATSIIGTLKPTHLAFAFDSFSNWRKQFKSSYKANRPPIDPQIHYQMQFFRKAVNIFGGVNLEEEGMEADDVIAAIAKKTSNFPDTSTTIVSLDKDFVQLLQPDVHIYHPKNKTFITESDVMKKFGVNP
;
A
#
# COMPACT_ATOMS: atom_id res chain seq x y z
N LEU A 1 -23.20 1.42 35.15
CA LEU A 1 -23.86 1.58 33.84
C LEU A 1 -22.75 1.82 32.81
N SER A 2 -22.01 0.76 32.47
CA SER A 2 -22.11 0.00 31.20
C SER A 2 -21.78 0.85 29.96
N LEU A 3 -20.62 0.57 29.37
CA LEU A 3 -20.14 1.04 28.06
C LEU A 3 -21.12 0.71 26.93
N PRO A 4 -20.98 1.37 25.77
CA PRO A 4 -21.04 0.66 24.50
C PRO A 4 -19.64 0.54 23.90
N SER A 5 -19.27 -0.71 23.66
CA SER A 5 -18.12 -1.20 22.91
C SER A 5 -18.23 -0.82 21.43
N PHE A 6 -17.13 -0.39 20.81
CA PHE A 6 -17.03 -0.36 19.35
C PHE A 6 -16.74 -1.77 18.84
N LEU A 7 -17.79 -2.40 18.31
CA LEU A 7 -17.80 -3.70 17.66
C LEU A 7 -17.49 -3.54 16.17
N LEU A 8 -16.74 -4.50 15.61
CA LEU A 8 -16.57 -4.71 14.17
C LEU A 8 -17.88 -4.53 13.40
N ILE A 9 -17.88 -3.69 12.36
CA ILE A 9 -18.80 -3.87 11.25
C ILE A 9 -18.14 -4.86 10.29
N VAL A 10 -18.52 -6.13 10.43
CA VAL A 10 -18.44 -7.09 9.32
C VAL A 10 -19.46 -6.61 8.28
N PRO A 11 -19.10 -6.38 7.01
CA PRO A 11 -20.10 -6.04 6.01
C PRO A 11 -21.10 -7.21 5.88
N PRO A 12 -22.42 -6.96 5.82
CA PRO A 12 -23.40 -8.01 5.58
C PRO A 12 -23.12 -8.68 4.22
N PRO A 13 -23.58 -9.94 4.02
CA PRO A 13 -23.42 -10.62 2.75
C PRO A 13 -24.02 -9.77 1.62
N VAL A 14 -23.23 -9.62 0.55
CA VAL A 14 -23.53 -8.81 -0.65
C VAL A 14 -24.96 -9.09 -1.15
N PRO A 15 -25.88 -8.12 -1.08
CA PRO A 15 -27.09 -8.17 -1.87
C PRO A 15 -26.74 -7.92 -3.34
N GLN A 16 -27.44 -8.60 -4.24
CA GLN A 16 -27.38 -8.39 -5.69
C GLN A 16 -27.50 -6.90 -6.05
N PRO A 17 -26.84 -6.43 -7.13
CA PRO A 17 -26.53 -5.04 -7.33
C PRO A 17 -27.80 -4.20 -7.51
N THR A 18 -27.97 -3.20 -6.64
CA THR A 18 -28.80 -2.04 -6.93
C THR A 18 -27.93 -0.79 -6.84
N HIS A 19 -28.03 0.05 -7.87
CA HIS A 19 -27.26 1.28 -8.02
C HIS A 19 -27.52 2.23 -6.84
N SER A 20 -26.55 2.38 -5.93
CA SER A 20 -26.33 3.64 -5.20
C SER A 20 -24.94 3.62 -4.55
N ALA A 21 -24.30 4.80 -4.53
CA ALA A 21 -22.91 5.01 -4.13
C ALA A 21 -22.65 4.64 -2.67
N ASP A 22 -21.51 3.99 -2.43
CA ASP A 22 -20.99 3.60 -1.12
C ASP A 22 -20.15 4.75 -0.54
N PRO A 23 -20.29 5.15 0.75
CA PRO A 23 -19.57 6.29 1.29
C PRO A 23 -18.15 5.90 1.72
N THR A 24 -17.15 6.57 1.12
CA THR A 24 -15.75 6.55 1.58
C THR A 24 -15.61 7.32 2.90
N PRO A 25 -14.82 6.83 3.89
CA PRO A 25 -14.64 7.55 5.14
C PRO A 25 -13.66 8.73 4.97
N HIS A 26 -14.08 9.93 5.38
CA HIS A 26 -13.23 11.13 5.41
C HIS A 26 -12.11 11.03 6.46
N LEU A 27 -10.94 11.57 6.14
CA LEU A 27 -9.72 11.57 6.96
C LEU A 27 -9.90 12.12 8.39
N SER A 28 -10.87 13.02 8.61
CA SER A 28 -11.22 13.56 9.93
C SER A 28 -11.81 12.51 10.89
N SER A 29 -12.44 11.46 10.36
CA SER A 29 -13.00 10.35 11.16
C SER A 29 -11.95 9.30 11.56
N LEU A 30 -10.80 9.29 10.89
CA LEU A 30 -9.64 8.45 11.23
C LEU A 30 -8.68 9.14 12.21
N ILE A 31 -8.91 10.43 12.51
CA ILE A 31 -8.05 11.26 13.36
C ILE A 31 -8.92 12.03 14.35
N SER A 32 -9.41 11.34 15.37
CA SER A 32 -9.82 11.96 16.63
C SER A 32 -9.07 11.28 17.76
N LEU A 33 -8.28 12.04 18.54
CA LEU A 33 -8.50 12.22 19.97
C LEU A 33 -7.35 12.99 20.65
N SER A 34 -7.78 13.73 21.66
CA SER A 34 -7.09 14.63 22.58
C SER A 34 -5.93 14.02 23.39
N PRO A 35 -5.02 14.85 23.91
CA PRO A 35 -3.85 14.40 24.66
C PRO A 35 -4.21 14.15 26.13
N SER A 36 -4.78 12.99 26.45
CA SER A 36 -4.77 12.45 27.82
C SER A 36 -5.35 11.03 27.88
N SER A 37 -4.49 10.01 27.88
CA SER A 37 -4.59 8.84 28.78
C SER A 37 -3.65 7.76 28.26
N SER A 38 -2.73 7.36 29.14
CA SER A 38 -1.81 6.24 29.00
C SER A 38 -2.55 4.89 28.94
N SER A 39 -3.05 4.51 27.76
CA SER A 39 -3.25 3.11 27.33
C SER A 39 -3.96 3.11 25.97
N LEU A 40 -3.22 3.29 24.89
CA LEU A 40 -3.72 2.96 23.55
C LEU A 40 -3.38 1.50 23.30
N SER A 41 -4.40 0.65 23.21
CA SER A 41 -4.23 -0.70 22.68
C SER A 41 -3.71 -0.61 21.24
N PRO A 42 -2.80 -1.50 20.83
CA PRO A 42 -2.25 -1.47 19.48
C PRO A 42 -3.38 -1.65 18.48
N LEU A 43 -3.36 -0.84 17.41
CA LEU A 43 -4.22 -0.99 16.25
C LEU A 43 -4.19 -2.46 15.80
N SER A 44 -5.26 -3.20 16.08
CA SER A 44 -5.33 -4.62 15.73
C SER A 44 -5.71 -4.76 14.26
N PHE A 45 -4.70 -4.83 13.40
CA PHE A 45 -4.85 -5.22 12.00
C PHE A 45 -4.34 -6.65 11.84
N SER A 46 -5.25 -7.61 11.70
CA SER A 46 -4.90 -8.98 11.33
C SER A 46 -5.05 -9.13 9.82
N LEU A 47 -4.00 -9.64 9.16
CA LEU A 47 -4.10 -10.17 7.79
C LEU A 47 -5.27 -11.17 7.70
N HIS A 48 -5.97 -11.15 6.57
CA HIS A 48 -7.11 -12.04 6.31
C HIS A 48 -6.66 -13.52 6.36
N PRO A 49 -7.47 -14.46 6.90
CA PRO A 49 -7.09 -15.88 7.03
C PRO A 49 -6.60 -16.54 5.73
N LEU A 50 -7.21 -16.20 4.58
CA LEU A 50 -6.77 -16.69 3.27
C LEU A 50 -5.32 -16.32 2.95
N TYR A 51 -4.82 -15.19 3.44
CA TYR A 51 -3.45 -14.75 3.23
C TYR A 51 -2.47 -15.39 4.23
N LYS A 52 -2.91 -15.63 5.48
CA LYS A 52 -2.10 -16.39 6.46
C LYS A 52 -1.72 -17.76 5.90
N ASN A 53 -2.66 -18.43 5.23
CA ASN A 53 -2.44 -19.72 4.60
C ASN A 53 -1.44 -19.64 3.41
N TYR A 54 -1.55 -18.60 2.58
CA TYR A 54 -0.60 -18.40 1.48
C TYR A 54 0.83 -18.14 1.96
N CYS A 55 1.01 -17.33 3.03
CA CYS A 55 2.33 -17.14 3.64
C CYS A 55 2.91 -18.44 4.20
N SER A 56 2.10 -19.27 4.86
CA SER A 56 2.56 -20.56 5.39
C SER A 56 2.92 -21.56 4.28
N GLU A 57 2.22 -21.53 3.15
CA GLU A 57 2.52 -22.40 2.00
C GLU A 57 3.83 -22.01 1.29
N THR A 58 4.13 -20.71 1.19
CA THR A 58 5.42 -20.25 0.62
C THR A 58 6.64 -20.49 1.52
N ASP A 59 6.41 -20.81 2.79
CA ASP A 59 7.45 -21.22 3.74
C ASP A 59 7.65 -22.76 3.75
N GLY A 60 6.89 -23.53 2.95
CA GLY A 60 6.83 -24.98 2.97
C GLY A 60 7.52 -25.72 1.82
N GLU A 61 8.85 -25.75 1.82
CA GLU A 61 9.65 -26.89 1.30
C GLU A 61 10.93 -27.03 2.15
N ARG A 62 10.75 -27.58 3.35
CA ARG A 62 11.66 -28.52 4.05
C ARG A 62 11.11 -28.76 5.46
N GLU A 63 10.40 -29.88 5.61
CA GLU A 63 10.02 -30.40 6.92
C GLU A 63 11.26 -30.94 7.65
N GLY A 64 11.38 -30.55 8.91
CA GLY A 64 12.33 -31.03 9.89
C GLY A 64 11.92 -30.45 11.23
N GLU A 65 11.28 -31.27 12.06
CA GLU A 65 10.76 -30.93 13.38
C GLU A 65 11.85 -30.28 14.25
N GLY A 66 11.58 -29.04 14.66
CA GLY A 66 12.44 -28.25 15.51
C GLY A 66 11.83 -26.87 15.64
N GLU A 67 11.55 -26.45 16.86
CA GLU A 67 11.06 -25.12 17.25
C GLU A 67 11.78 -24.02 16.45
N THR A 68 11.19 -23.59 15.34
CA THR A 68 11.86 -22.70 14.41
C THR A 68 11.68 -21.28 14.92
N LYS A 69 12.69 -20.79 15.64
CA LYS A 69 12.95 -19.36 15.83
C LYS A 69 12.74 -18.68 14.47
N ARG A 70 11.70 -17.84 14.36
CA ARG A 70 11.42 -17.01 13.18
C ARG A 70 12.70 -16.27 12.79
N LYS A 71 13.39 -16.71 11.73
CA LYS A 71 14.53 -15.95 11.18
C LYS A 71 13.95 -14.69 10.54
N GLY A 72 14.03 -13.57 11.24
CA GLY A 72 13.58 -12.28 10.75
C GLY A 72 14.25 -11.91 9.44
N LEU A 73 13.46 -11.45 8.47
CA LEU A 73 13.97 -10.77 7.28
C LEU A 73 14.92 -9.64 7.73
N LYS A 74 16.08 -9.43 7.10
CA LYS A 74 17.01 -8.36 7.49
C LYS A 74 17.01 -7.27 6.43
N ILE A 75 16.70 -6.04 6.81
CA ILE A 75 17.01 -4.86 5.99
C ILE A 75 18.38 -4.35 6.43
N LYS A 76 19.38 -4.41 5.53
CA LYS A 76 20.76 -3.95 5.80
C LYS A 76 21.40 -4.53 7.07
N GLY A 77 21.09 -5.78 7.42
CA GLY A 77 21.65 -6.45 8.61
C GLY A 77 21.05 -6.01 9.95
N LYS A 78 20.20 -4.97 9.98
CA LYS A 78 19.41 -4.61 11.17
C LYS A 78 18.19 -5.53 11.30
N GLU A 79 17.85 -5.80 12.56
CA GLU A 79 16.63 -6.52 12.91
C GLU A 79 15.41 -5.68 12.53
N MET A 80 14.36 -6.35 12.04
CA MET A 80 13.14 -5.65 11.64
C MET A 80 12.39 -5.21 12.88
N LYS A 81 11.95 -3.95 12.87
CA LYS A 81 11.04 -3.43 13.87
C LYS A 81 9.73 -4.23 13.88
N GLU A 82 9.09 -4.25 15.05
CA GLU A 82 7.84 -4.98 15.28
C GLU A 82 6.75 -4.48 14.31
N ASN A 83 6.53 -3.17 14.30
CA ASN A 83 5.55 -2.52 13.44
C ASN A 83 6.19 -2.17 12.09
N ARG A 84 5.91 -3.00 11.09
CA ARG A 84 6.29 -2.79 9.69
C ARG A 84 5.10 -2.24 8.92
N VAL A 85 5.12 -0.94 8.66
CA VAL A 85 4.14 -0.24 7.83
C VAL A 85 4.61 -0.26 6.39
N VAL A 86 3.79 -0.77 5.48
CA VAL A 86 4.06 -0.75 4.04
C VAL A 86 3.01 0.11 3.35
N LEU A 87 3.47 1.16 2.67
CA LEU A 87 2.65 2.09 1.90
C LEU A 87 2.95 1.86 0.42
N ILE A 88 1.96 1.42 -0.35
CA ILE A 88 2.11 1.13 -1.77
C ILE A 88 1.51 2.27 -2.58
N ASP A 89 2.33 2.90 -3.42
CA ASP A 89 1.88 3.82 -4.45
C ASP A 89 1.31 3.02 -5.63
N VAL A 90 -0.01 3.09 -5.82
CA VAL A 90 -0.70 2.16 -6.71
C VAL A 90 -0.44 2.49 -8.18
N MET A 91 -0.51 3.76 -8.58
CA MET A 91 -0.55 4.12 -10.00
C MET A 91 0.69 3.65 -10.78
N PRO A 92 1.94 3.76 -10.29
CA PRO A 92 3.10 3.22 -10.99
C PRO A 92 3.06 1.68 -11.16
N LEU A 93 2.49 0.94 -10.20
CA LEU A 93 2.31 -0.51 -10.33
C LEU A 93 1.27 -0.83 -11.41
N VAL A 94 0.19 -0.05 -11.49
CA VAL A 94 -0.85 -0.21 -12.51
C VAL A 94 -0.28 0.01 -13.90
N PHE A 95 0.42 1.13 -14.14
CA PHE A 95 1.04 1.40 -15.44
C PHE A 95 2.03 0.30 -15.84
N ARG A 96 2.81 -0.21 -14.88
CA ARG A 96 3.72 -1.34 -15.12
C ARG A 96 2.97 -2.61 -15.54
N SER A 97 1.89 -2.98 -14.85
CA SER A 97 1.06 -4.13 -15.23
C SER A 97 0.41 -3.94 -16.59
N PHE A 98 -0.06 -2.73 -16.87
CA PHE A 98 -0.86 -2.42 -18.05
C PHE A 98 -0.03 -2.46 -19.33
N HIS A 99 1.19 -1.90 -19.29
CA HIS A 99 2.11 -1.84 -20.43
C HIS A 99 3.13 -2.98 -20.49
N GLY A 100 3.30 -3.73 -19.41
CA GLY A 100 4.27 -4.84 -19.33
C GLY A 100 3.70 -6.21 -19.66
N VAL A 101 2.42 -6.30 -20.04
CA VAL A 101 1.74 -7.53 -20.44
C VAL A 101 1.29 -7.38 -21.88
N ASP A 102 1.84 -8.21 -22.76
CA ASP A 102 1.37 -8.34 -24.13
C ASP A 102 -0.04 -8.96 -24.09
N SER A 103 -1.05 -8.21 -24.56
CA SER A 103 -2.43 -8.68 -24.56
C SER A 103 -2.66 -9.60 -25.75
N GLU A 104 -2.24 -10.87 -25.65
CA GLU A 104 -2.67 -11.92 -26.58
C GLU A 104 -3.89 -12.66 -26.03
N VAL A 105 -5.03 -11.99 -25.91
CA VAL A 105 -6.26 -12.69 -25.51
C VAL A 105 -7.46 -12.17 -26.30
N ASN A 106 -7.66 -12.81 -27.46
CA ASN A 106 -8.90 -12.88 -28.22
C ASN A 106 -9.80 -13.96 -27.61
N THR A 107 -10.38 -13.71 -26.44
CA THR A 107 -11.52 -14.49 -25.94
C THR A 107 -12.58 -13.52 -25.42
N GLU A 108 -13.83 -13.76 -25.80
CA GLU A 108 -14.96 -12.88 -25.48
C GLU A 108 -15.01 -12.56 -23.97
N GLY A 109 -14.81 -11.29 -23.63
CA GLY A 109 -14.83 -10.78 -22.26
C GLY A 109 -13.80 -9.69 -21.98
N PRO A 110 -13.92 -8.98 -20.84
CA PRO A 110 -12.95 -7.94 -20.48
C PRO A 110 -11.58 -8.57 -20.14
N ASP A 111 -10.51 -8.06 -20.74
CA ASP A 111 -9.13 -8.49 -20.49
C ASP A 111 -8.75 -8.34 -19.00
N ARG A 112 -8.49 -9.49 -18.36
CA ARG A 112 -8.15 -9.63 -16.93
C ARG A 112 -6.64 -9.81 -16.68
N SER A 113 -5.84 -9.97 -17.73
CA SER A 113 -4.42 -10.32 -17.62
C SER A 113 -3.63 -9.27 -16.84
N ARG A 114 -3.93 -7.99 -17.11
CA ARG A 114 -3.31 -6.82 -16.46
C ARG A 114 -3.71 -6.69 -14.98
N LEU A 115 -4.96 -6.96 -14.63
CA LEU A 115 -5.40 -7.01 -13.23
C LEU A 115 -4.72 -8.15 -12.48
N TYR A 116 -4.62 -9.33 -13.11
CA TYR A 116 -3.89 -10.46 -12.53
C TYR A 116 -2.41 -10.14 -12.31
N ALA A 117 -1.76 -9.49 -13.28
CA ALA A 117 -0.38 -9.04 -13.14
C ALA A 117 -0.19 -8.02 -12.00
N LEU A 118 -1.17 -7.13 -11.78
CA LEU A 118 -1.16 -6.18 -10.67
C LEU A 118 -1.31 -6.88 -9.32
N ILE A 119 -2.27 -7.81 -9.21
CA ILE A 119 -2.46 -8.65 -8.02
C ILE A 119 -1.18 -9.43 -7.70
N LYS A 120 -0.58 -10.07 -8.71
CA LYS A 120 0.67 -10.84 -8.57
C LYS A 120 1.83 -9.96 -8.07
N GLN A 121 1.94 -8.73 -8.57
CA GLN A 121 2.93 -7.77 -8.08
C GLN A 121 2.70 -7.41 -6.61
N ALA A 122 1.47 -7.06 -6.24
CA ALA A 122 1.11 -6.75 -4.86
C ALA A 122 1.42 -7.94 -3.93
N THR A 123 0.97 -9.15 -4.29
CA THR A 123 1.25 -10.37 -3.51
C THR A 123 2.75 -10.63 -3.34
N SER A 124 3.54 -10.45 -4.39
CA SER A 124 5.00 -10.60 -4.32
C SER A 124 5.63 -9.57 -3.38
N ILE A 125 5.18 -8.33 -3.40
CA ILE A 125 5.66 -7.26 -2.51
C ILE A 125 5.31 -7.59 -1.06
N ILE A 126 4.06 -7.97 -0.80
CA ILE A 126 3.60 -8.30 0.56
C ILE A 126 4.36 -9.51 1.10
N GLY A 127 4.55 -10.56 0.29
CA GLY A 127 5.33 -11.74 0.69
C GLY A 127 6.80 -11.43 0.95
N THR A 128 7.37 -10.49 0.21
CA THR A 128 8.77 -10.04 0.39
C THR A 128 8.92 -9.18 1.65
N LEU A 129 8.05 -8.20 1.84
CA LEU A 129 8.18 -7.21 2.91
C LEU A 129 7.54 -7.66 4.24
N LYS A 130 6.67 -8.68 4.20
CA LYS A 130 5.95 -9.26 5.35
C LYS A 130 5.37 -8.17 6.28
N PRO A 131 4.54 -7.25 5.76
CA PRO A 131 4.01 -6.11 6.54
C PRO A 131 3.20 -6.57 7.75
N THR A 132 3.20 -5.74 8.79
CA THR A 132 2.19 -5.80 9.87
C THR A 132 1.01 -4.89 9.59
N HIS A 133 1.27 -3.78 8.89
CA HIS A 133 0.28 -2.79 8.51
C HIS A 133 0.49 -2.51 7.02
N LEU A 134 -0.59 -2.55 6.23
CA LEU A 134 -0.53 -2.47 4.78
C LEU A 134 -1.55 -1.45 4.29
N ALA A 135 -1.10 -0.52 3.45
CA ALA A 135 -1.98 0.44 2.82
C ALA A 135 -1.59 0.67 1.35
N PHE A 136 -2.60 0.94 0.53
CA PHE A 136 -2.47 1.21 -0.89
C PHE A 136 -3.01 2.61 -1.15
N ALA A 137 -2.17 3.52 -1.59
CA ALA A 137 -2.53 4.90 -1.88
C ALA A 137 -2.91 5.07 -3.35
N PHE A 138 -4.05 5.70 -3.59
CA PHE A 138 -4.59 5.98 -4.91
C PHE A 138 -4.61 7.49 -5.14
N ASP A 139 -4.31 7.92 -6.37
CA ASP A 139 -4.45 9.32 -6.76
C ASP A 139 -5.93 9.73 -6.80
N SER A 140 -6.24 10.92 -6.29
CA SER A 140 -7.53 11.56 -6.51
C SER A 140 -7.62 12.18 -7.92
N PHE A 141 -8.84 12.30 -8.43
CA PHE A 141 -9.11 12.93 -9.74
C PHE A 141 -8.82 14.43 -9.75
N SER A 142 -8.98 15.10 -8.61
CA SER A 142 -8.74 16.53 -8.45
C SER A 142 -7.46 16.75 -7.64
N ASN A 143 -6.69 17.79 -7.99
CA ASN A 143 -5.59 18.25 -7.16
C ASN A 143 -5.54 19.77 -7.12
N TRP A 144 -5.18 20.30 -5.96
CA TRP A 144 -5.01 21.73 -5.71
C TRP A 144 -3.83 22.32 -6.50
N ARG A 145 -2.87 21.49 -6.93
CA ARG A 145 -1.66 21.92 -7.66
C ARG A 145 -1.96 22.65 -8.97
N LYS A 146 -3.07 22.32 -9.64
CA LYS A 146 -3.55 23.06 -10.83
C LYS A 146 -3.92 24.52 -10.55
N GLN A 147 -4.27 24.87 -9.31
CA GLN A 147 -4.53 26.26 -8.91
C GLN A 147 -3.24 27.10 -8.91
N PHE A 148 -2.10 26.48 -8.60
CA PHE A 148 -0.79 27.14 -8.61
C PHE A 148 -0.13 27.13 -9.99
N LYS A 149 -0.31 26.04 -10.76
CA LYS A 149 0.22 25.90 -12.11
C LYS A 149 -0.77 25.17 -12.99
N SER A 150 -1.45 25.91 -13.86
CA SER A 150 -2.47 25.37 -14.78
C SER A 150 -1.94 24.28 -15.71
N SER A 151 -0.66 24.34 -16.10
CA SER A 151 0.01 23.33 -16.94
C SER A 151 0.49 22.09 -16.19
N TYR A 152 0.26 22.00 -14.88
CA TYR A 152 0.68 20.84 -14.09
C TYR A 152 0.02 19.55 -14.59
N LYS A 153 0.84 18.56 -14.96
CA LYS A 153 0.44 17.27 -15.56
C LYS A 153 -0.41 17.40 -16.84
N ALA A 154 -0.52 18.58 -17.46
CA ALA A 154 -1.36 18.81 -18.64
C ALA A 154 -0.91 18.00 -19.87
N ASN A 155 0.38 17.65 -19.95
CA ASN A 155 0.94 16.84 -21.05
C ASN A 155 0.79 15.33 -20.83
N ARG A 156 0.19 14.88 -19.71
CA ARG A 156 -0.05 13.44 -19.50
C ARG A 156 -1.23 13.00 -20.37
N PRO A 157 -1.11 11.89 -21.11
CA PRO A 157 -2.24 11.35 -21.85
C PRO A 157 -3.38 10.98 -20.89
N PRO A 158 -4.64 11.01 -21.34
CA PRO A 158 -5.75 10.54 -20.54
C PRO A 158 -5.54 9.08 -20.12
N ILE A 159 -5.97 8.75 -18.90
CA ILE A 159 -5.90 7.38 -18.39
C ILE A 159 -6.85 6.51 -19.22
N ASP A 160 -6.37 5.33 -19.63
CA ASP A 160 -7.16 4.35 -20.38
C ASP A 160 -8.39 3.92 -19.55
N PRO A 161 -9.62 3.94 -20.10
CA PRO A 161 -10.82 3.49 -19.39
C PRO A 161 -10.70 2.08 -18.78
N GLN A 162 -9.92 1.19 -19.40
CA GLN A 162 -9.67 -0.15 -18.89
C GLN A 162 -8.88 -0.12 -17.57
N ILE A 163 -8.03 0.89 -17.35
CA ILE A 163 -7.35 1.10 -16.06
C ILE A 163 -8.38 1.40 -14.97
N HIS A 164 -9.32 2.32 -15.24
CA HIS A 164 -10.38 2.66 -14.27
C HIS A 164 -11.21 1.43 -13.89
N TYR A 165 -11.61 0.63 -14.89
CA TYR A 165 -12.35 -0.61 -14.65
C TYR A 165 -11.55 -1.59 -13.78
N GLN A 166 -10.27 -1.82 -14.08
CA GLN A 166 -9.42 -2.72 -13.29
C GLN A 166 -9.24 -2.23 -11.85
N MET A 167 -9.18 -0.91 -11.62
CA MET A 167 -8.99 -0.36 -10.27
C MET A 167 -10.15 -0.65 -9.33
N GLN A 168 -11.37 -0.74 -9.84
CA GLN A 168 -12.53 -1.13 -9.03
C GLN A 168 -12.35 -2.54 -8.44
N PHE A 169 -11.80 -3.48 -9.21
CA PHE A 169 -11.52 -4.83 -8.73
C PHE A 169 -10.26 -4.89 -7.86
N PHE A 170 -9.24 -4.10 -8.18
CA PHE A 170 -8.03 -4.07 -7.39
C PHE A 170 -8.29 -3.56 -5.96
N ARG A 171 -9.16 -2.57 -5.77
CA ARG A 171 -9.59 -2.11 -4.44
C ARG A 171 -10.24 -3.21 -3.61
N LYS A 172 -10.99 -4.12 -4.26
CA LYS A 172 -11.54 -5.32 -3.60
C LYS A 172 -10.42 -6.29 -3.20
N ALA A 173 -9.42 -6.46 -4.06
CA ALA A 173 -8.25 -7.28 -3.74
C ALA A 173 -7.44 -6.71 -2.56
N VAL A 174 -7.31 -5.37 -2.46
CA VAL A 174 -6.68 -4.70 -1.30
C VAL A 174 -7.34 -5.12 0.02
N ASN A 175 -8.67 -5.14 0.06
CA ASN A 175 -9.40 -5.59 1.25
C ASN A 175 -9.10 -7.07 1.59
N ILE A 176 -8.99 -7.92 0.57
CA ILE A 176 -8.64 -9.35 0.73
C ILE A 176 -7.22 -9.52 1.27
N PHE A 177 -6.28 -8.66 0.87
CA PHE A 177 -4.92 -8.65 1.41
C PHE A 177 -4.86 -8.20 2.88
N GLY A 178 -5.97 -7.70 3.45
CA GLY A 178 -5.99 -7.04 4.75
C GLY A 178 -5.36 -5.64 4.71
N GLY A 179 -5.27 -5.04 3.52
CA GLY A 179 -4.77 -3.68 3.35
C GLY A 179 -5.89 -2.64 3.38
N VAL A 180 -5.52 -1.38 3.62
CA VAL A 180 -6.42 -0.23 3.56
C VAL A 180 -6.28 0.48 2.21
N ASN A 181 -7.41 0.81 1.58
CA ASN A 181 -7.43 1.73 0.43
C ASN A 181 -7.36 3.17 0.95
N LEU A 182 -6.27 3.88 0.64
CA LEU A 182 -6.07 5.27 1.01
C LEU A 182 -6.31 6.16 -0.20
N GLU A 183 -7.25 7.09 -0.07
CA GLU A 183 -7.58 8.09 -1.07
C GLU A 183 -8.17 9.28 -0.33
N GLU A 184 -7.69 10.48 -0.66
CA GLU A 184 -8.22 11.72 -0.10
C GLU A 184 -8.56 12.66 -1.24
N GLU A 185 -9.76 13.22 -1.20
CA GLU A 185 -10.23 14.11 -2.25
C GLU A 185 -9.33 15.35 -2.37
N GLY A 186 -8.92 15.69 -3.59
CA GLY A 186 -8.08 16.85 -3.84
C GLY A 186 -6.58 16.62 -3.58
N MET A 187 -6.18 15.42 -3.13
CA MET A 187 -4.81 15.08 -2.79
C MET A 187 -4.25 13.99 -3.71
N GLU A 188 -2.95 14.06 -4.00
CA GLU A 188 -2.26 13.01 -4.75
C GLU A 188 -1.74 11.92 -3.81
N ALA A 189 -1.46 10.75 -4.36
CA ALA A 189 -0.99 9.62 -3.58
C ALA A 189 0.36 9.94 -2.87
N ASP A 190 1.19 10.77 -3.49
CA ASP A 190 2.46 11.24 -2.92
C ASP A 190 2.26 12.02 -1.61
N ASP A 191 1.30 12.94 -1.57
CA ASP A 191 0.96 13.74 -0.41
C ASP A 191 0.46 12.87 0.75
N VAL A 192 -0.44 11.94 0.46
CA VAL A 192 -1.00 11.01 1.45
C VAL A 192 0.08 10.09 2.02
N ILE A 193 0.93 9.53 1.16
CA ILE A 193 2.05 8.68 1.58
C ILE A 193 3.04 9.48 2.45
N ALA A 194 3.41 10.69 2.03
CA ALA A 194 4.35 11.53 2.77
C ALA A 194 3.83 11.88 4.17
N ALA A 195 2.54 12.23 4.28
CA ALA A 195 1.90 12.54 5.55
C ALA A 195 1.92 11.34 6.50
N ILE A 196 1.59 10.14 6.00
CA ILE A 196 1.59 8.93 6.83
C ILE A 196 3.00 8.53 7.23
N ALA A 197 3.95 8.51 6.29
CA ALA A 197 5.34 8.14 6.56
C ALA A 197 5.99 9.04 7.62
N LYS A 198 5.74 10.35 7.54
CA LYS A 198 6.20 11.31 8.56
C LYS A 198 5.53 11.09 9.92
N LYS A 199 4.26 10.65 9.94
CA LYS A 199 3.56 10.39 11.20
C LYS A 199 4.08 9.11 11.85
N THR A 200 4.19 8.02 11.09
CA THR A 200 4.62 6.70 11.57
C THR A 200 6.08 6.65 11.97
N SER A 201 6.93 7.51 11.40
CA SER A 201 8.34 7.63 11.82
C SER A 201 8.52 8.07 13.28
N ASN A 202 7.50 8.68 13.89
CA ASN A 202 7.53 9.10 15.29
C ASN A 202 7.05 8.02 16.26
N PHE A 203 6.59 6.87 15.76
CA PHE A 203 6.13 5.79 16.62
C PHE A 203 7.28 4.86 17.01
N PRO A 204 7.36 4.45 18.30
CA PRO A 204 8.37 3.50 18.74
C PRO A 204 8.19 2.17 18.03
N ASP A 205 9.30 1.46 17.84
CA ASP A 205 9.33 0.13 17.20
C ASP A 205 8.56 0.05 15.88
N THR A 206 8.51 1.18 15.16
CA THR A 206 7.87 1.30 13.85
C THR A 206 8.87 1.65 12.76
N SER A 207 8.81 0.91 11.64
CA SER A 207 9.47 1.27 10.39
C SER A 207 8.43 1.35 9.27
N THR A 208 8.65 2.31 8.37
CA THR A 208 7.80 2.52 7.20
C THR A 208 8.58 2.19 5.95
N THR A 209 7.96 1.44 5.04
CA THR A 209 8.48 1.17 3.70
C THR A 209 7.49 1.70 2.68
N ILE A 210 7.92 2.68 1.89
CA ILE A 210 7.19 3.20 0.74
C ILE A 210 7.59 2.36 -0.47
N VAL A 211 6.62 1.81 -1.18
CA VAL A 211 6.81 1.03 -2.40
C VAL A 211 6.37 1.86 -3.58
N SER A 212 7.33 2.37 -4.37
CA SER A 212 7.04 3.14 -5.57
C SER A 212 8.17 3.03 -6.60
N LEU A 213 7.86 3.36 -7.86
CA LEU A 213 8.82 3.61 -8.92
C LEU A 213 9.12 5.10 -9.10
N ASP A 214 8.37 5.96 -8.41
CA ASP A 214 8.60 7.40 -8.44
C ASP A 214 9.87 7.74 -7.66
N LYS A 215 10.76 8.46 -8.33
CA LYS A 215 12.01 8.91 -7.75
C LYS A 215 11.79 10.03 -6.73
N ASP A 216 10.66 10.72 -6.77
CA ASP A 216 10.44 11.87 -5.92
C ASP A 216 10.27 11.46 -4.44
N PHE A 217 9.91 10.20 -4.15
CA PHE A 217 9.88 9.69 -2.79
C PHE A 217 11.25 9.57 -2.11
N VAL A 218 12.37 9.66 -2.85
CA VAL A 218 13.70 9.56 -2.23
C VAL A 218 13.94 10.68 -1.21
N GLN A 219 13.25 11.82 -1.34
CA GLN A 219 13.29 12.92 -0.37
C GLN A 219 12.76 12.54 1.02
N LEU A 220 12.05 11.41 1.15
CA LEU A 220 11.50 10.92 2.42
C LEU A 220 12.41 9.90 3.09
N LEU A 221 13.57 9.57 2.52
CA LEU A 221 14.51 8.62 3.12
C LEU A 221 15.01 9.13 4.48
N GLN A 222 14.82 8.30 5.50
CA GLN A 222 15.23 8.56 6.89
C GLN A 222 15.56 7.22 7.58
N PRO A 223 16.15 7.20 8.79
CA PRO A 223 16.53 5.95 9.45
C PRO A 223 15.43 4.89 9.56
N ASP A 224 14.17 5.31 9.68
CA ASP A 224 13.00 4.42 9.81
C ASP A 224 12.01 4.54 8.65
N VAL A 225 12.34 5.32 7.61
CA VAL A 225 11.54 5.47 6.40
C VAL A 225 12.37 5.01 5.20
N HIS A 226 11.93 3.91 4.61
CA HIS A 226 12.63 3.21 3.55
C HIS A 226 11.86 3.34 2.24
N ILE A 227 12.58 3.39 1.12
CA ILE A 227 11.98 3.33 -0.21
C ILE A 227 12.36 2.00 -0.85
N TYR A 228 11.35 1.22 -1.28
CA TYR A 228 11.52 -0.06 -1.96
C TYR A 228 11.11 0.08 -3.43
N HIS A 229 12.03 -0.28 -4.34
CA HIS A 229 11.83 -0.20 -5.77
C HIS A 229 11.29 -1.53 -6.33
N PRO A 230 9.98 -1.66 -6.60
CA PRO A 230 9.32 -2.97 -6.83
C PRO A 230 9.80 -3.68 -8.11
N LYS A 231 10.29 -2.94 -9.11
CA LYS A 231 10.86 -3.52 -10.33
C LYS A 231 12.24 -4.14 -10.11
N ASN A 232 13.08 -3.51 -9.28
CA ASN A 232 14.45 -3.95 -9.03
C ASN A 232 14.54 -4.88 -7.83
N LYS A 233 13.47 -4.91 -7.02
CA LYS A 233 13.36 -5.65 -5.77
C LYS A 233 14.43 -5.27 -4.75
N THR A 234 14.82 -4.00 -4.74
CA THR A 234 15.86 -3.44 -3.87
C THR A 234 15.35 -2.25 -3.09
N PHE A 235 15.98 -1.99 -1.93
CA PHE A 235 15.80 -0.74 -1.21
C PHE A 235 16.74 0.33 -1.77
N ILE A 236 16.24 1.56 -1.90
CA ILE A 236 17.05 2.73 -2.25
C ILE A 236 17.78 3.23 -1.00
N THR A 237 19.05 3.58 -1.15
CA THR A 237 19.90 4.09 -0.07
C THR A 237 20.33 5.53 -0.30
N GLU A 238 20.75 6.23 0.75
CA GLU A 238 21.36 7.56 0.64
C GLU A 238 22.52 7.60 -0.36
N SER A 239 23.34 6.53 -0.41
CA SER A 239 24.42 6.39 -1.39
C SER A 239 23.89 6.32 -2.83
N ASP A 240 22.77 5.62 -3.06
CA ASP A 240 22.13 5.58 -4.37
C ASP A 240 21.59 6.96 -4.76
N VAL A 241 21.05 7.72 -3.81
CA VAL A 241 20.58 9.11 -4.03
C VAL A 241 21.75 10.02 -4.37
N MET A 242 22.82 10.00 -3.57
CA MET A 242 24.03 10.79 -3.84
C MET A 242 24.64 10.46 -5.19
N LYS A 243 24.76 9.16 -5.53
CA LYS A 243 25.31 8.72 -6.81
C LYS A 243 24.45 9.17 -8.01
N LYS A 244 23.13 9.15 -7.86
CA LYS A 244 22.19 9.44 -8.95
C LYS A 244 21.89 10.93 -9.12
N PHE A 245 21.79 11.66 -8.01
CA PHE A 245 21.31 13.05 -7.98
C PHE A 245 22.37 14.05 -7.49
N GLY A 246 23.48 13.60 -6.91
CA GLY A 246 24.53 14.48 -6.38
C GLY A 246 24.13 15.25 -5.10
N VAL A 247 23.05 14.82 -4.43
CA VAL A 247 22.52 15.45 -3.23
C VAL A 247 22.18 14.41 -2.18
N ASN A 248 22.10 14.83 -0.92
CA ASN A 248 21.48 14.03 0.13
C ASN A 248 19.95 14.08 -0.01
N PRO A 249 19.23 13.05 0.49
CA PRO A 249 17.77 13.08 0.61
C PRO A 249 17.21 14.32 1.29
#